data_AF-A0A2W6DIL3-F1
#
_entry.id   AF-A0A2W6DIL3-F1
#
_cell.length_a   1.000
_cell.length_b   1.000
_cell.length_c   1.000
_cell.angle_alpha   90.00
_cell.angle_beta   90.00
_cell.angle_gamma   90.00
#
_symmetry.space_group_name_H-M   'P 1'
#
loop_
_entity.id
_entity.type
_entity.pdbx_description
1 polymer ?
#
loop_
_entity_poly.entity_id
_entity_poly.type
_entity_poly.pdbx_seq_one_letter_code
_entity_poly.pdbx_strand_id
1 'polypeptide(L)'
;KHSRHALGPGDLERLRFAYSPLAEVAESLYVLHSGNIPGLHRTWFAKTREQLHRVDMDVLGAIVPAPRPHVASFLLAGAREPSTSIDQQLAMVAAYPVEALREDLEVVWKGNLPATTRRVLEHGGGPRIAEALRQYWLVAIRPYWAQIRAVLDADVAYRASRLARGGIEALLSDLHPGLELAEHAIHVQSSAQGAEHHLGGGGLILVPCVFAWPHVMADMGSLNPPSITYGPRGVGDLWPNAEVPAPDGDALASLLGRSRAAILLSVGLPMSTSDLAHELAQSMPAVSAHLAVLRRCGLVMSWRAGRRVLYQRTPLAASVVAASGDDAVFASPA
;
A
#
# COMPACT_ATOMS: atom_id res chain seq x y z
N LYS A 1 -8.57 22.93 8.12
CA LYS A 1 -9.88 22.70 7.46
C LYS A 1 -10.11 21.20 7.53
N HIS A 2 -11.29 20.79 7.98
CA HIS A 2 -11.60 19.39 8.25
C HIS A 2 -12.96 19.08 7.61
N SER A 3 -13.08 17.92 6.98
CA SER A 3 -14.37 17.35 6.60
C SER A 3 -14.84 16.41 7.70
N ARG A 4 -16.15 16.42 7.98
CA ARG A 4 -16.77 15.57 8.99
C ARG A 4 -17.57 14.48 8.28
N HIS A 5 -17.33 13.23 8.64
CA HIS A 5 -18.03 12.10 8.06
C HIS A 5 -18.72 11.33 9.18
N ALA A 6 -20.04 11.45 9.26
CA ALA A 6 -20.84 10.77 10.26
C ALA A 6 -20.92 9.27 9.94
N LEU A 7 -20.49 8.47 10.90
CA LEU A 7 -20.54 7.01 10.90
C LEU A 7 -21.81 6.53 11.60
N GLY A 8 -22.61 5.73 10.91
CA GLY A 8 -23.65 4.95 11.56
C GLY A 8 -23.09 3.65 12.16
N PRO A 9 -23.82 2.98 13.08
CA PRO A 9 -23.47 1.65 13.58
C PRO A 9 -23.25 0.63 12.44
N GLY A 10 -24.10 0.66 11.40
CA GLY A 10 -23.96 -0.22 10.24
C GLY A 10 -22.67 -0.02 9.44
N ASP A 11 -22.08 1.19 9.48
CA ASP A 11 -20.81 1.46 8.82
C ASP A 11 -19.64 0.80 9.55
N LEU A 12 -19.72 0.82 10.88
CA LEU A 12 -18.74 0.21 11.77
C LEU A 12 -18.83 -1.32 11.80
N GLU A 13 -20.04 -1.87 11.78
CA GLU A 13 -20.28 -3.32 11.68
C GLU A 13 -19.71 -3.93 10.39
N ARG A 14 -19.68 -3.14 9.32
CA ARG A 14 -19.17 -3.54 8.00
C ARG A 14 -17.77 -3.01 7.71
N LEU A 15 -17.06 -2.54 8.74
CA LEU A 15 -15.68 -2.06 8.61
C LEU A 15 -14.77 -3.20 8.18
N ARG A 16 -14.00 -2.97 7.11
CA ARG A 16 -13.10 -3.99 6.55
C ARG A 16 -11.87 -3.39 5.89
N PHE A 17 -10.82 -4.19 5.78
CA PHE A 17 -9.66 -3.85 4.97
C PHE A 17 -9.81 -4.35 3.54
N ALA A 18 -9.34 -3.54 2.59
CA ALA A 18 -9.18 -3.92 1.19
C ALA A 18 -7.87 -3.38 0.65
N TYR A 19 -7.40 -3.93 -0.46
CA TYR A 19 -6.21 -3.43 -1.12
C TYR A 19 -6.58 -2.86 -2.49
N SER A 20 -5.89 -1.80 -2.88
CA SER A 20 -6.14 -1.10 -4.14
C SER A 20 -4.84 -0.96 -4.94
N PRO A 21 -4.53 -1.92 -5.82
CA PRO A 21 -3.50 -1.74 -6.84
C PRO A 21 -3.60 -0.40 -7.58
N LEU A 22 -4.81 0.05 -7.87
CA LEU A 22 -5.06 1.31 -8.56
C LEU A 22 -4.75 2.54 -7.68
N ALA A 23 -5.00 2.49 -6.38
CA ALA A 23 -4.59 3.57 -5.48
C ALA A 23 -3.06 3.70 -5.41
N GLU A 24 -2.33 2.57 -5.38
CA GLU A 24 -0.87 2.59 -5.43
C GLU A 24 -0.36 3.19 -6.75
N VAL A 25 -1.03 2.92 -7.86
CA VAL A 25 -0.75 3.54 -9.16
C VAL A 25 -1.00 5.06 -9.09
N ALA A 26 -2.18 5.48 -8.65
CA ALA A 26 -2.57 6.89 -8.62
C ALA A 26 -1.64 7.71 -7.69
N GLU A 27 -1.35 7.19 -6.50
CA GLU A 27 -0.50 7.86 -5.52
C GLU A 27 0.97 7.90 -5.93
N SER A 28 1.50 6.82 -6.49
CA SER A 28 2.87 6.84 -7.02
C SER A 28 3.01 7.76 -8.23
N LEU A 29 1.99 7.86 -9.10
CA LEU A 29 1.95 8.83 -10.19
C LEU A 29 1.96 10.25 -9.65
N TYR A 30 1.20 10.53 -8.60
CA TYR A 30 1.22 11.85 -7.97
C TYR A 30 2.63 12.18 -7.43
N VAL A 31 3.27 11.24 -6.73
CA VAL A 31 4.65 11.40 -6.23
C VAL A 31 5.60 11.75 -7.39
N LEU A 32 5.51 11.04 -8.52
CA LEU A 32 6.32 11.32 -9.72
C LEU A 32 6.07 12.72 -10.29
N HIS A 33 4.81 13.07 -10.55
CA HIS A 33 4.46 14.35 -11.17
C HIS A 33 4.78 15.55 -10.28
N SER A 34 4.76 15.38 -8.96
CA SER A 34 5.12 16.44 -8.01
C SER A 34 6.57 16.88 -8.10
N GLY A 35 7.46 16.04 -8.66
CA GLY A 35 8.90 16.25 -8.67
C GLY A 35 9.56 16.20 -7.28
N ASN A 36 8.77 16.12 -6.20
CA ASN A 36 9.25 16.03 -4.83
C ASN A 36 9.13 14.60 -4.33
N ILE A 37 10.14 13.79 -4.64
CA ILE A 37 10.18 12.38 -4.25
C ILE A 37 10.57 12.26 -2.77
N PRO A 38 9.67 11.77 -1.89
CA PRO A 38 10.00 11.54 -0.48
C PRO A 38 11.23 10.63 -0.35
N GLY A 39 12.05 10.86 0.67
CA GLY A 39 13.29 10.09 0.90
C GLY A 39 13.07 8.58 0.84
N LEU A 40 11.97 8.13 1.47
CA LEU A 40 11.59 6.73 1.49
C LEU A 40 11.27 6.14 0.11
N HIS A 41 10.93 6.91 -0.93
CA HIS A 41 10.66 6.39 -2.28
C HIS A 41 11.81 6.58 -3.27
N ARG A 42 12.97 7.12 -2.85
CA ARG A 42 14.07 7.46 -3.77
C ARG A 42 14.63 6.27 -4.53
N THR A 43 14.82 5.14 -3.86
CA THR A 43 15.32 3.91 -4.50
C THR A 43 14.35 3.38 -5.54
N TRP A 44 13.05 3.39 -5.24
CA TRP A 44 12.01 3.05 -6.20
C TRP A 44 12.04 4.01 -7.41
N PHE A 45 12.10 5.32 -7.15
CA PHE A 45 12.13 6.32 -8.21
C PHE A 45 13.33 6.16 -9.14
N ALA A 46 14.53 5.95 -8.59
CA ALA A 46 15.75 5.78 -9.36
C ALA A 46 15.66 4.59 -10.33
N LYS A 47 15.06 3.47 -9.90
CA LYS A 47 14.87 2.27 -10.73
C LYS A 47 13.73 2.43 -11.75
N THR A 48 12.65 3.11 -11.35
CA THR A 48 11.45 3.24 -12.19
C THR A 48 11.63 4.27 -13.29
N ARG A 49 12.31 5.40 -13.02
CA ARG A 49 12.44 6.51 -13.98
C ARG A 49 13.04 6.10 -15.34
N GLU A 50 13.94 5.12 -15.33
CA GLU A 50 14.62 4.64 -16.54
C GLU A 50 13.65 3.97 -17.52
N GLN A 51 12.52 3.46 -17.02
CA GLN A 51 11.53 2.74 -17.81
C GLN A 51 10.29 3.58 -18.15
N LEU A 52 10.15 4.80 -17.61
CA LEU A 52 8.98 5.65 -17.82
C LEU A 52 8.81 6.13 -19.27
N HIS A 53 9.88 6.11 -20.08
CA HIS A 53 9.81 6.41 -21.52
C HIS A 53 8.88 5.46 -22.30
N ARG A 54 8.48 4.33 -21.70
CA ARG A 54 7.58 3.31 -22.27
C ARG A 54 6.11 3.57 -21.95
N VAL A 55 5.80 4.62 -21.19
CA VAL A 55 4.48 4.92 -20.65
C VAL A 55 3.95 6.23 -21.25
N ASP A 56 2.65 6.29 -21.56
CA ASP A 56 1.99 7.51 -22.05
C ASP A 56 1.79 8.51 -20.88
N MET A 57 2.88 9.21 -20.54
CA MET A 57 2.88 10.19 -19.44
C MET A 57 1.98 11.41 -19.74
N ASP A 58 1.66 11.69 -21.01
CA ASP A 58 0.74 12.78 -21.38
C ASP A 58 -0.69 12.46 -20.93
N VAL A 59 -1.15 11.22 -21.14
CA VAL A 59 -2.46 10.77 -20.63
C VAL A 59 -2.46 10.74 -19.10
N LEU A 60 -1.39 10.25 -18.46
CA LEU A 60 -1.33 10.13 -17.02
C LEU A 60 -1.27 11.50 -16.31
N GLY A 61 -0.51 12.46 -16.85
CA GLY A 61 -0.49 13.82 -16.35
C GLY A 61 -1.82 14.57 -16.54
N ALA A 62 -2.65 14.14 -17.51
CA ALA A 62 -3.98 14.71 -17.72
C ALA A 62 -5.00 14.29 -16.66
N ILE A 63 -4.79 13.14 -15.99
CA ILE A 63 -5.71 12.56 -14.98
C ILE A 63 -5.19 12.68 -13.54
N VAL A 64 -3.87 12.80 -13.33
CA VAL A 64 -3.25 12.99 -12.02
C VAL A 64 -2.34 14.23 -12.07
N PRO A 65 -2.87 15.44 -11.84
CA PRO A 65 -2.08 16.65 -11.87
C PRO A 65 -1.21 16.83 -10.63
N ALA A 66 -0.11 17.56 -10.80
CA ALA A 66 0.67 18.13 -9.70
C ALA A 66 0.73 19.67 -9.83
N PRO A 67 0.66 20.43 -8.71
CA PRO A 67 0.51 19.99 -7.31
C PRO A 67 -0.95 19.75 -6.87
N ARG A 68 -1.12 18.87 -5.85
CA ARG A 68 -2.35 18.17 -5.39
C ARG A 68 -3.58 19.05 -5.11
N PRO A 69 -4.58 19.11 -6.01
CA PRO A 69 -5.86 19.72 -5.68
C PRO A 69 -6.85 18.67 -5.16
N HIS A 70 -6.91 17.49 -5.80
CA HIS A 70 -7.83 16.39 -5.54
C HIS A 70 -7.38 15.14 -6.33
N VAL A 71 -7.71 13.92 -5.86
CA VAL A 71 -7.55 12.67 -6.63
C VAL A 71 -8.94 12.27 -7.14
N ALA A 72 -9.07 11.98 -8.44
CA ALA A 72 -10.37 11.60 -9.01
C ALA A 72 -10.93 10.30 -8.40
N SER A 73 -12.22 10.27 -8.08
CA SER A 73 -12.87 9.11 -7.45
C SER A 73 -12.79 7.84 -8.30
N PHE A 74 -12.78 7.94 -9.64
CA PHE A 74 -12.58 6.77 -10.50
C PHE A 74 -11.21 6.08 -10.30
N LEU A 75 -10.19 6.79 -9.80
CA LEU A 75 -8.87 6.22 -9.48
C LEU A 75 -8.84 5.48 -8.13
N LEU A 76 -9.88 5.64 -7.32
CA LEU A 76 -10.03 4.94 -6.03
C LEU A 76 -11.06 3.81 -6.12
N ALA A 77 -11.59 3.55 -7.32
CA ALA A 77 -12.66 2.60 -7.54
C ALA A 77 -12.26 1.14 -7.29
N GLY A 78 -13.24 0.35 -6.84
CA GLY A 78 -13.14 -1.12 -6.87
C GLY A 78 -12.33 -1.79 -5.76
N ALA A 79 -11.79 -1.03 -4.80
CA ALA A 79 -11.09 -1.57 -3.63
C ALA A 79 -12.07 -2.20 -2.64
N ARG A 80 -12.58 -3.41 -2.95
CA ARG A 80 -13.64 -4.07 -2.18
C ARG A 80 -13.11 -5.13 -1.22
N GLU A 81 -12.04 -5.81 -1.60
CA GLU A 81 -11.51 -6.98 -0.89
C GLU A 81 -9.98 -7.04 -0.94
N PRO A 82 -9.32 -7.80 -0.06
CA PRO A 82 -7.87 -8.01 -0.12
C PRO A 82 -7.38 -8.76 -1.37
N SER A 83 -8.29 -9.39 -2.11
CA SER A 83 -8.01 -10.14 -3.35
C SER A 83 -8.18 -9.31 -4.62
N THR A 84 -8.62 -8.04 -4.52
CA THR A 84 -8.84 -7.15 -5.67
C THR A 84 -7.59 -7.08 -6.55
N SER A 85 -7.76 -7.38 -7.84
CA SER A 85 -6.67 -7.30 -8.83
C SER A 85 -6.68 -5.98 -9.58
N ILE A 86 -5.51 -5.62 -10.14
CA ILE A 86 -5.39 -4.44 -11.01
C ILE A 86 -6.31 -4.56 -12.23
N ASP A 87 -6.43 -5.73 -12.84
CA ASP A 87 -7.24 -5.91 -14.05
C ASP A 87 -8.72 -5.66 -13.79
N GLN A 88 -9.22 -6.04 -12.60
CA GLN A 88 -10.59 -5.74 -12.17
C GLN A 88 -10.80 -4.23 -12.05
N GLN A 89 -9.87 -3.52 -11.41
CA GLN A 89 -9.99 -2.07 -11.25
C GLN A 89 -9.85 -1.32 -12.58
N LEU A 90 -8.92 -1.75 -13.45
CA LEU A 90 -8.76 -1.18 -14.79
C LEU A 90 -9.99 -1.41 -15.67
N ALA A 91 -10.66 -2.57 -15.54
CA ALA A 91 -11.93 -2.82 -16.22
C ALA A 91 -13.03 -1.86 -15.73
N MET A 92 -13.06 -1.53 -14.43
CA MET A 92 -13.98 -0.52 -13.90
C MET A 92 -13.68 0.88 -14.43
N VAL A 93 -12.41 1.27 -14.54
CA VAL A 93 -12.01 2.54 -15.16
C VAL A 93 -12.38 2.58 -16.65
N ALA A 94 -12.18 1.47 -17.37
CA ALA A 94 -12.55 1.36 -18.78
C ALA A 94 -14.05 1.46 -19.01
N ALA A 95 -14.86 0.97 -18.06
CA ALA A 95 -16.32 1.04 -18.11
C ALA A 95 -16.93 2.29 -17.46
N TYR A 96 -16.10 3.20 -16.92
CA TYR A 96 -16.58 4.38 -16.21
C TYR A 96 -17.30 5.33 -17.20
N PRO A 97 -18.53 5.80 -16.89
CA PRO A 97 -19.27 6.70 -17.77
C PRO A 97 -18.46 7.97 -18.07
N VAL A 98 -18.47 8.41 -19.33
CA VAL A 98 -17.64 9.54 -19.77
C VAL A 98 -18.05 10.87 -19.12
N GLU A 99 -19.34 11.02 -18.83
CA GLU A 99 -19.89 12.17 -18.11
C GLU A 99 -19.37 12.19 -16.67
N ALA A 100 -19.39 11.06 -15.97
CA ALA A 100 -18.84 10.96 -14.61
C ALA A 100 -17.32 11.14 -14.58
N LEU A 101 -16.59 10.62 -15.57
CA LEU A 101 -15.15 10.91 -15.74
C LEU A 101 -14.88 12.40 -15.92
N ARG A 102 -15.71 13.09 -16.70
CA ARG A 102 -15.60 14.54 -16.92
C ARG A 102 -15.83 15.30 -15.62
N GLU A 103 -16.89 14.97 -14.88
CA GLU A 103 -17.20 15.59 -13.59
C GLU A 103 -16.05 15.43 -12.59
N ASP A 104 -15.52 14.21 -12.44
CA ASP A 104 -14.35 13.93 -11.59
C ASP A 104 -13.14 14.79 -11.99
N LEU A 105 -12.85 14.87 -13.29
CA LEU A 105 -11.72 15.67 -13.79
C LEU A 105 -11.96 17.17 -13.68
N GLU A 106 -13.20 17.65 -13.77
CA GLU A 106 -13.58 19.04 -13.49
C GLU A 106 -13.30 19.40 -12.03
N VAL A 107 -13.58 18.51 -11.08
CA VAL A 107 -13.20 18.71 -9.67
C VAL A 107 -11.68 18.75 -9.52
N VAL A 108 -10.97 17.79 -10.12
CA VAL A 108 -9.50 17.71 -10.07
C VAL A 108 -8.84 18.97 -10.62
N TRP A 109 -9.31 19.48 -11.75
CA TRP A 109 -8.76 20.65 -12.42
C TRP A 109 -9.42 21.97 -11.98
N LYS A 110 -10.27 21.97 -10.94
CA LYS A 110 -11.01 23.13 -10.43
C LYS A 110 -11.75 23.89 -11.55
N GLY A 111 -12.37 23.14 -12.46
CA GLY A 111 -13.11 23.63 -13.62
C GLY A 111 -12.24 24.04 -14.81
N ASN A 112 -10.91 24.12 -14.67
CA ASN A 112 -10.03 24.53 -15.77
C ASN A 112 -9.38 23.33 -16.47
N LEU A 113 -10.17 22.58 -17.26
CA LEU A 113 -9.68 21.39 -17.96
C LEU A 113 -8.64 21.75 -19.03
N PRO A 114 -7.40 21.23 -18.94
CA PRO A 114 -6.41 21.34 -19.99
C PRO A 114 -6.89 20.74 -21.32
N ALA A 115 -6.34 21.25 -22.42
CA ALA A 115 -6.63 20.72 -23.75
C ALA A 115 -6.19 19.25 -23.93
N THR A 116 -5.21 18.78 -23.16
CA THR A 116 -4.81 17.37 -23.10
C THR A 116 -5.89 16.52 -22.45
N THR A 117 -6.41 16.93 -21.29
CA THR A 117 -7.51 16.24 -20.59
C THR A 117 -8.79 16.18 -21.42
N ARG A 118 -9.16 17.28 -22.10
CA ARG A 118 -10.29 17.29 -23.04
C ARG A 118 -10.13 16.28 -24.18
N ARG A 119 -8.94 16.25 -24.80
CA ARG A 119 -8.63 15.28 -25.87
C ARG A 119 -8.69 13.82 -25.38
N VAL A 120 -8.27 13.54 -24.15
CA VAL A 120 -8.38 12.19 -23.57
C VAL A 120 -9.85 11.78 -23.41
N LEU A 121 -10.70 12.69 -22.93
CA LEU A 121 -12.15 12.44 -22.78
C LEU A 121 -12.85 12.24 -24.14
N GLU A 122 -12.51 13.06 -25.14
CA GLU A 122 -13.11 13.00 -26.49
C GLU A 122 -12.61 11.81 -27.31
N HIS A 123 -11.34 11.43 -27.16
CA HIS A 123 -10.67 10.43 -27.97
C HIS A 123 -10.17 9.25 -27.14
N GLY A 124 -11.13 8.50 -26.58
CA GLY A 124 -10.90 7.18 -26.01
C GLY A 124 -11.31 7.01 -24.54
N GLY A 125 -11.58 8.10 -23.81
CA GLY A 125 -12.21 8.08 -22.49
C GLY A 125 -11.61 7.07 -21.50
N GLY A 126 -12.49 6.39 -20.77
CA GLY A 126 -12.13 5.35 -19.80
C GLY A 126 -11.17 4.28 -20.36
N PRO A 127 -11.44 3.66 -21.53
CA PRO A 127 -10.56 2.65 -22.10
C PRO A 127 -9.12 3.14 -22.36
N ARG A 128 -8.95 4.37 -22.87
CA ARG A 128 -7.62 4.96 -23.08
C ARG A 128 -6.90 5.21 -21.76
N ILE A 129 -7.62 5.71 -20.75
CA ILE A 129 -7.08 5.94 -19.41
C ILE A 129 -6.64 4.62 -18.77
N ALA A 130 -7.48 3.59 -18.82
CA ALA A 130 -7.18 2.27 -18.27
C ALA A 130 -5.93 1.65 -18.92
N GLU A 131 -5.76 1.83 -20.24
CA GLU A 131 -4.57 1.37 -20.94
C GLU A 131 -3.29 2.07 -20.48
N ALA A 132 -3.31 3.41 -20.35
CA ALA A 132 -2.16 4.15 -19.85
C ALA A 132 -1.80 3.74 -18.40
N LEU A 133 -2.81 3.58 -17.54
CA LEU A 133 -2.63 3.09 -16.17
C LEU A 133 -2.06 1.67 -16.13
N ARG A 134 -2.47 0.80 -17.06
CA ARG A 134 -1.93 -0.56 -17.20
C ARG A 134 -0.45 -0.55 -17.55
N GLN A 135 -0.03 0.28 -18.52
CA GLN A 135 1.38 0.40 -18.89
C GLN A 135 2.22 0.91 -17.72
N TYR A 136 1.71 1.89 -16.99
CA TYR A 136 2.37 2.38 -15.79
C TYR A 136 2.46 1.30 -14.70
N TRP A 137 1.36 0.59 -14.41
CA TRP A 137 1.36 -0.51 -13.45
C TRP A 137 2.46 -1.54 -13.76
N LEU A 138 2.57 -1.97 -15.02
CA LEU A 138 3.54 -2.99 -15.44
C LEU A 138 4.99 -2.57 -15.17
N VAL A 139 5.28 -1.27 -15.28
CA VAL A 139 6.62 -0.70 -15.17
C VAL A 139 6.95 -0.28 -13.73
N ALA A 140 6.04 0.44 -13.09
CA ALA A 140 6.31 1.17 -11.87
C ALA A 140 5.92 0.42 -10.59
N ILE A 141 4.90 -0.46 -10.64
CA ILE A 141 4.32 -1.06 -9.44
C ILE A 141 4.44 -2.59 -9.45
N ARG A 142 4.07 -3.25 -10.55
CA ARG A 142 4.09 -4.71 -10.69
C ARG A 142 5.42 -5.35 -10.28
N PRO A 143 6.61 -4.81 -10.63
CA PRO A 143 7.88 -5.41 -10.23
C PRO A 143 8.09 -5.47 -8.71
N TYR A 144 7.42 -4.58 -7.98
CA TYR A 144 7.52 -4.43 -6.52
C TYR A 144 6.26 -4.90 -5.78
N TRP A 145 5.28 -5.44 -6.50
CA TRP A 145 3.97 -5.70 -5.93
C TRP A 145 4.02 -6.73 -4.81
N ALA A 146 4.89 -7.73 -4.90
CA ALA A 146 5.06 -8.72 -3.84
C ALA A 146 5.53 -8.08 -2.52
N GLN A 147 6.52 -7.16 -2.59
CA GLN A 147 7.03 -6.45 -1.43
C GLN A 147 6.02 -5.43 -0.89
N ILE A 148 5.34 -4.69 -1.78
CA ILE A 148 4.24 -3.78 -1.39
C ILE A 148 3.18 -4.59 -0.64
N ARG A 149 2.72 -5.71 -1.21
CA ARG A 149 1.74 -6.61 -0.58
C ARG A 149 2.17 -7.10 0.79
N ALA A 150 3.44 -7.46 0.95
CA ALA A 150 3.99 -7.86 2.22
C ALA A 150 3.81 -6.75 3.27
N VAL A 151 4.17 -5.50 2.94
CA VAL A 151 3.98 -4.33 3.82
C VAL A 151 2.51 -4.11 4.16
N LEU A 152 1.62 -4.17 3.17
CA LEU A 152 0.17 -4.03 3.38
C LEU A 152 -0.39 -5.12 4.30
N ASP A 153 0.02 -6.38 4.10
CA ASP A 153 -0.43 -7.52 4.91
C ASP A 153 0.11 -7.46 6.35
N ALA A 154 1.34 -6.97 6.57
CA ALA A 154 1.87 -6.70 7.92
C ALA A 154 1.07 -5.61 8.64
N ASP A 155 0.77 -4.50 7.93
CA ASP A 155 0.01 -3.41 8.51
C ASP A 155 -1.39 -3.88 8.90
N VAL A 156 -2.12 -4.56 8.01
CA VAL A 156 -3.46 -5.09 8.32
C VAL A 156 -3.44 -6.06 9.49
N ALA A 157 -2.44 -6.94 9.60
CA ALA A 157 -2.32 -7.85 10.74
C ALA A 157 -2.12 -7.08 12.07
N TYR A 158 -1.28 -6.05 12.05
CA TYR A 158 -1.08 -5.16 13.19
C TYR A 158 -2.39 -4.43 13.57
N ARG A 159 -3.05 -3.82 12.59
CA ARG A 159 -4.31 -3.08 12.78
C ARG A 159 -5.45 -3.97 13.27
N ALA A 160 -5.54 -5.20 12.78
CA ALA A 160 -6.48 -6.19 13.28
C ALA A 160 -6.22 -6.53 14.76
N SER A 161 -4.95 -6.63 15.18
CA SER A 161 -4.62 -6.82 16.60
C SER A 161 -4.97 -5.59 17.45
N ARG A 162 -4.90 -4.37 16.90
CA ARG A 162 -5.29 -3.14 17.60
C ARG A 162 -6.80 -3.10 17.81
N LEU A 163 -7.56 -3.41 16.75
CA LEU A 163 -9.02 -3.57 16.81
C LEU A 163 -9.43 -4.58 17.89
N ALA A 164 -8.81 -5.76 17.92
CA ALA A 164 -9.14 -6.81 18.87
C ALA A 164 -8.85 -6.44 20.34
N ARG A 165 -7.86 -5.57 20.60
CA ARG A 165 -7.44 -5.20 21.96
C ARG A 165 -8.08 -3.91 22.48
N GLY A 166 -8.37 -2.96 21.59
CA GLY A 166 -8.83 -1.62 21.97
C GLY A 166 -10.04 -1.13 21.18
N GLY A 167 -10.70 -2.00 20.43
CA GLY A 167 -11.88 -1.64 19.64
C GLY A 167 -11.58 -0.72 18.46
N ILE A 168 -12.64 -0.16 17.90
CA ILE A 168 -12.61 0.64 16.67
C ILE A 168 -11.86 1.96 16.87
N GLU A 169 -12.00 2.59 18.04
CA GLU A 169 -11.29 3.81 18.39
C GLU A 169 -9.76 3.60 18.35
N ALA A 170 -9.27 2.53 18.99
CA ALA A 170 -7.84 2.22 18.97
C ALA A 170 -7.29 1.86 17.58
N LEU A 171 -8.14 1.39 16.68
CA LEU A 171 -7.81 1.15 15.28
C LEU A 171 -7.71 2.47 14.51
N LEU A 172 -8.79 3.27 14.52
CA LEU A 172 -8.92 4.47 13.69
C LEU A 172 -7.93 5.56 14.10
N SER A 173 -7.77 5.80 15.41
CA SER A 173 -6.82 6.80 15.96
C SER A 173 -5.36 6.46 15.68
N ASP A 174 -5.06 5.22 15.28
CA ASP A 174 -3.72 4.72 14.99
C ASP A 174 -3.41 4.74 13.48
N LEU A 175 -4.40 4.98 12.62
CA LEU A 175 -4.22 5.04 11.15
C LEU A 175 -3.41 6.26 10.72
N HIS A 176 -3.76 7.44 11.20
CA HIS A 176 -3.12 8.70 10.79
C HIS A 176 -3.44 9.84 11.78
N PRO A 177 -2.49 10.74 12.12
CA PRO A 177 -2.75 11.87 13.04
C PRO A 177 -3.82 12.87 12.56
N GLY A 178 -4.05 12.92 11.24
CA GLY A 178 -5.10 13.73 10.62
C GLY A 178 -6.49 13.08 10.60
N LEU A 179 -6.63 11.89 11.20
CA LEU A 179 -7.91 11.23 11.46
C LEU A 179 -8.23 11.33 12.95
N GLU A 180 -9.38 11.94 13.26
CA GLU A 180 -9.88 12.02 14.63
C GLU A 180 -11.26 11.40 14.67
N LEU A 181 -11.45 10.42 15.56
CA LEU A 181 -12.76 9.87 15.86
C LEU A 181 -13.37 10.67 17.00
N ALA A 182 -14.48 11.36 16.74
CA ALA A 182 -15.22 12.09 17.75
C ALA A 182 -16.67 11.61 17.75
N GLU A 183 -17.11 11.08 18.89
CA GLU A 183 -18.44 10.48 19.09
C GLU A 183 -18.73 9.36 18.08
N HIS A 184 -19.41 9.71 16.98
CA HIS A 184 -19.82 8.82 15.89
C HIS A 184 -19.45 9.42 14.53
N ALA A 185 -18.38 10.22 14.46
CA ALA A 185 -17.91 10.81 13.21
C ALA A 185 -16.40 10.70 13.08
N ILE A 186 -15.93 10.43 11.87
CA ILE A 186 -14.53 10.58 11.50
C ILE A 186 -14.33 11.99 10.96
N HIS A 187 -13.44 12.72 11.60
CA HIS A 187 -12.92 13.98 11.11
C HIS A 187 -11.65 13.70 10.33
N VAL A 188 -11.68 14.04 9.04
CA VAL A 188 -10.54 13.91 8.15
C VAL A 188 -10.05 15.32 7.88
N GLN A 189 -8.77 15.58 8.14
CA GLN A 189 -8.15 16.81 7.67
C GLN A 189 -8.19 16.84 6.14
N SER A 190 -9.03 17.71 5.58
CA SER A 190 -9.26 17.82 4.14
C SER A 190 -9.21 19.28 3.70
N SER A 191 -8.72 19.50 2.48
CA SER A 191 -8.76 20.80 1.81
C SER A 191 -10.18 21.20 1.38
N ALA A 192 -11.09 20.23 1.25
CA ALA A 192 -12.50 20.45 0.96
C ALA A 192 -13.23 21.02 2.20
N GLN A 193 -13.95 22.12 2.02
CA GLN A 193 -14.59 22.85 3.12
C GLN A 193 -15.90 22.18 3.55
N GLY A 194 -16.06 21.96 4.86
CA GLY A 194 -17.36 21.99 5.56
C GLY A 194 -18.42 20.98 5.12
N ALA A 195 -18.09 19.99 4.31
CA ALA A 195 -19.03 18.97 3.89
C ALA A 195 -19.22 17.93 5.01
N GLU A 196 -20.48 17.72 5.39
CA GLU A 196 -20.90 16.63 6.25
C GLU A 196 -21.45 15.50 5.38
N HIS A 197 -20.82 14.33 5.43
CA HIS A 197 -21.29 13.16 4.69
C HIS A 197 -21.81 12.11 5.66
N HIS A 198 -22.97 11.55 5.33
CA HIS A 198 -23.55 10.42 6.05
C HIS A 198 -23.31 9.15 5.24
N LEU A 199 -22.66 8.16 5.86
CA LEU A 199 -22.19 6.94 5.20
C LEU A 199 -23.31 5.91 4.94
N GLY A 200 -24.51 6.18 5.49
CA GLY A 200 -25.73 5.45 5.14
C GLY A 200 -25.76 3.99 5.58
N GLY A 201 -24.82 3.53 6.42
CA GLY A 201 -24.72 2.14 6.85
C GLY A 201 -24.14 1.18 5.82
N GLY A 202 -23.53 1.71 4.74
CA GLY A 202 -22.93 0.92 3.65
C GLY A 202 -21.62 0.23 4.01
N GLY A 203 -20.98 0.63 5.12
CA GLY A 203 -19.68 0.12 5.54
C GLY A 203 -18.53 1.05 5.17
N LEU A 204 -17.49 1.03 6.00
CA LEU A 204 -16.26 1.78 5.78
C LEU A 204 -15.11 0.84 5.36
N ILE A 205 -14.46 1.15 4.23
CA ILE A 205 -13.28 0.39 3.76
C ILE A 205 -12.00 1.11 4.17
N LEU A 206 -11.08 0.39 4.81
CA LEU A 206 -9.74 0.87 5.12
C LEU A 206 -8.75 0.34 4.08
N VAL A 207 -8.09 1.24 3.35
CA VAL A 207 -7.18 0.91 2.24
C VAL A 207 -5.76 1.37 2.58
N PRO A 208 -4.88 0.48 3.08
CA PRO A 208 -3.47 0.84 3.18
C PRO A 208 -2.89 1.02 1.78
N CYS A 209 -2.08 2.07 1.59
CA CYS A 209 -1.45 2.44 0.34
C CYS A 209 -0.04 2.98 0.63
N VAL A 210 0.99 2.28 0.14
CA VAL A 210 2.41 2.60 0.34
C VAL A 210 2.74 4.03 -0.08
N PHE A 211 2.21 4.48 -1.22
CA PHE A 211 2.50 5.80 -1.76
C PHE A 211 1.59 6.92 -1.22
N ALA A 212 0.58 6.59 -0.40
CA ALA A 212 -0.31 7.61 0.19
C ALA A 212 0.38 8.43 1.29
N TRP A 213 1.44 7.92 1.91
CA TRP A 213 2.16 8.65 2.96
C TRP A 213 2.77 9.97 2.42
N PRO A 214 2.73 11.08 3.18
CA PRO A 214 2.27 11.25 4.56
C PRO A 214 0.80 11.68 4.65
N HIS A 215 -0.02 11.40 3.65
CA HIS A 215 -1.39 11.85 3.57
C HIS A 215 -2.38 10.74 3.93
N VAL A 216 -3.59 11.18 4.29
CA VAL A 216 -4.77 10.35 4.40
C VAL A 216 -5.83 10.92 3.45
N MET A 217 -6.59 10.05 2.81
CA MET A 217 -7.66 10.45 1.92
C MET A 217 -8.94 9.73 2.31
N ALA A 218 -10.04 10.47 2.25
CA ALA A 218 -11.37 9.89 2.36
C ALA A 218 -12.08 10.05 1.02
N ASP A 219 -12.46 8.93 0.42
CA ASP A 219 -13.37 8.90 -0.72
C ASP A 219 -14.76 8.56 -0.21
N MET A 220 -15.64 9.55 -0.29
CA MET A 220 -17.06 9.41 0.07
C MET A 220 -17.95 9.51 -1.18
N GLY A 221 -17.38 9.24 -2.36
CA GLY A 221 -18.06 9.37 -3.64
C GLY A 221 -19.34 8.55 -3.74
N SER A 222 -20.24 8.96 -4.63
CA SER A 222 -21.56 8.32 -4.82
C SER A 222 -21.50 6.96 -5.51
N LEU A 223 -20.42 6.66 -6.22
CA LEU A 223 -20.27 5.47 -7.07
C LEU A 223 -19.42 4.35 -6.44
N ASN A 224 -18.70 4.64 -5.35
CA ASN A 224 -17.85 3.69 -4.63
C ASN A 224 -18.29 3.57 -3.18
N PRO A 225 -18.12 2.40 -2.54
CA PRO A 225 -18.24 2.31 -1.10
C PRO A 225 -17.28 3.31 -0.43
N PRO A 226 -17.71 3.96 0.66
CA PRO A 226 -16.84 4.89 1.37
C PRO A 226 -15.54 4.25 1.81
N SER A 227 -14.43 4.95 1.61
CA SER A 227 -13.11 4.43 1.93
C SER A 227 -12.16 5.47 2.51
N ILE A 228 -11.25 5.00 3.36
CA ILE A 228 -10.12 5.76 3.88
C ILE A 228 -8.84 5.11 3.37
N THR A 229 -8.09 5.86 2.56
CA THR A 229 -6.78 5.46 2.09
C THR A 229 -5.70 6.08 2.98
N TYR A 230 -4.79 5.27 3.51
CA TYR A 230 -3.78 5.70 4.48
C TYR A 230 -2.41 5.04 4.25
N GLY A 231 -1.34 5.67 4.73
CA GLY A 231 0.01 5.10 4.68
C GLY A 231 0.18 3.93 5.66
N PRO A 232 0.61 2.73 5.22
CA PRO A 232 0.86 1.60 6.10
C PRO A 232 2.13 1.81 6.92
N ARG A 233 2.27 1.04 8.00
CA ARG A 233 3.52 0.91 8.75
C ARG A 233 4.55 0.11 7.94
N GLY A 234 5.84 0.36 8.17
CA GLY A 234 6.92 -0.45 7.59
C GLY A 234 7.33 -0.07 6.16
N VAL A 235 6.85 1.05 5.61
CA VAL A 235 7.27 1.51 4.26
C VAL A 235 8.77 1.84 4.21
N GLY A 236 9.37 2.25 5.33
CA GLY A 236 10.81 2.54 5.40
C GLY A 236 11.69 1.33 5.07
N ASP A 237 11.19 0.11 5.28
CA ASP A 237 11.91 -1.14 5.01
C ASP A 237 11.57 -1.73 3.63
N LEU A 238 10.66 -1.10 2.89
CA LEU A 238 10.13 -1.63 1.62
C LEU A 238 11.17 -1.62 0.50
N TRP A 239 11.95 -0.55 0.45
CA TRP A 239 12.98 -0.38 -0.57
C TRP A 239 14.32 -0.67 0.07
N PRO A 240 14.99 -1.78 -0.28
CA PRO A 240 16.30 -2.06 0.28
C PRO A 240 17.21 -0.88 -0.02
N ASN A 241 17.74 -0.24 1.03
CA ASN A 241 18.87 0.66 0.88
C ASN A 241 20.00 -0.17 0.28
N ALA A 242 20.51 0.23 -0.87
CA ALA A 242 21.61 -0.45 -1.55
C ALA A 242 22.92 -0.46 -0.71
N GLU A 243 22.91 0.13 0.48
CA GLU A 243 24.08 0.44 1.29
C GLU A 243 24.03 -0.14 2.72
N VAL A 244 23.03 -0.94 3.11
CA VAL A 244 23.17 -1.72 4.34
C VAL A 244 24.01 -2.95 3.98
N PRO A 245 25.24 -3.10 4.52
CA PRO A 245 26.00 -4.33 4.33
C PRO A 245 25.09 -5.47 4.78
N ALA A 246 24.89 -6.47 3.92
CA ALA A 246 24.25 -7.69 4.38
C ALA A 246 25.04 -8.16 5.61
N PRO A 247 24.38 -8.44 6.75
CA PRO A 247 25.08 -9.01 7.90
C PRO A 247 25.85 -10.22 7.37
N ASP A 248 27.13 -10.34 7.73
CA ASP A 248 27.97 -11.44 7.30
C ASP A 248 27.21 -12.73 7.60
N GLY A 249 26.69 -13.35 6.53
CA GLY A 249 25.68 -14.40 6.63
C GLY A 249 26.18 -15.65 7.36
N ASP A 250 27.46 -15.66 7.72
CA ASP A 250 28.18 -16.76 8.34
C ASP A 250 27.83 -16.93 9.82
N ALA A 251 27.65 -15.87 10.60
CA ALA A 251 27.32 -15.99 12.03
C ALA A 251 25.92 -16.56 12.25
N LEU A 252 24.92 -16.01 11.55
CA LEU A 252 23.54 -16.50 11.63
C LEU A 252 23.39 -17.88 10.98
N ALA A 253 24.11 -18.16 9.89
CA ALA A 253 24.15 -19.48 9.28
C ALA A 253 24.86 -20.51 10.16
N SER A 254 25.84 -20.13 10.96
CA SER A 254 26.50 -21.03 11.92
C SER A 254 25.54 -21.41 13.06
N LEU A 255 24.73 -20.46 13.53
CA LEU A 255 23.76 -20.71 14.59
C LEU A 255 22.53 -21.52 14.12
N LEU A 256 21.95 -21.14 12.99
CA LEU A 256 20.67 -21.67 12.52
C LEU A 256 20.80 -22.63 11.34
N GLY A 257 21.96 -22.73 10.71
CA GLY A 257 22.11 -23.37 9.41
C GLY A 257 21.66 -22.45 8.26
N ARG A 258 22.35 -22.56 7.12
CA ARG A 258 22.19 -21.69 5.94
C ARG A 258 20.74 -21.44 5.52
N SER A 259 19.94 -22.49 5.34
CA SER A 259 18.55 -22.32 4.87
C SER A 259 17.65 -21.57 5.86
N ARG A 260 17.79 -21.85 7.17
CA ARG A 260 16.97 -21.17 8.20
C ARG A 260 17.40 -19.72 8.36
N ALA A 261 18.70 -19.43 8.30
CA ALA A 261 19.23 -18.07 8.31
C ALA A 261 18.74 -17.26 7.09
N ALA A 262 18.84 -17.83 5.88
CA ALA A 262 18.35 -17.21 4.66
C ALA A 262 16.84 -16.89 4.72
N ILE A 263 16.02 -17.86 5.15
CA ILE A 263 14.58 -17.63 5.35
C ILE A 263 14.34 -16.50 6.37
N LEU A 264 15.07 -16.49 7.49
CA LEU A 264 14.90 -15.47 8.54
C LEU A 264 15.25 -14.08 8.03
N LEU A 265 16.29 -13.95 7.19
CA LEU A 265 16.69 -12.69 6.56
C LEU A 265 15.64 -12.20 5.55
N SER A 266 15.09 -13.10 4.72
CA SER A 266 14.06 -12.76 3.72
C SER A 266 12.73 -12.34 4.34
N VAL A 267 12.30 -12.96 5.45
CA VAL A 267 11.01 -12.66 6.12
C VAL A 267 11.04 -11.40 7.01
N GLY A 268 11.88 -10.42 6.68
CA GLY A 268 11.77 -9.05 7.20
C GLY A 268 10.46 -8.38 6.83
N LEU A 269 10.06 -8.58 5.59
CA LEU A 269 8.72 -8.32 5.12
C LEU A 269 7.94 -9.65 5.06
N PRO A 270 6.61 -9.64 5.27
CA PRO A 270 5.82 -10.86 5.21
C PRO A 270 5.91 -11.58 3.86
N MET A 271 6.33 -12.84 3.85
CA MET A 271 6.40 -13.64 2.62
C MET A 271 5.65 -14.95 2.75
N SER A 272 5.09 -15.45 1.65
CA SER A 272 4.51 -16.80 1.62
C SER A 272 5.58 -17.87 1.40
N THR A 273 5.25 -19.12 1.69
CA THR A 273 6.12 -20.27 1.38
C THR A 273 6.51 -20.33 -0.09
N SER A 274 5.58 -19.99 -1.01
CA SER A 274 5.87 -19.98 -2.44
C SER A 274 6.80 -18.84 -2.85
N ASP A 275 6.67 -17.66 -2.22
CA ASP A 275 7.56 -16.52 -2.50
C ASP A 275 8.99 -16.86 -2.05
N LEU A 276 9.14 -17.42 -0.84
CA LEU A 276 10.42 -17.85 -0.29
C LEU A 276 11.07 -18.98 -1.09
N ALA A 277 10.27 -19.96 -1.54
CA ALA A 277 10.76 -21.05 -2.38
C ALA A 277 11.34 -20.52 -3.71
N HIS A 278 10.65 -19.56 -4.32
CA HIS A 278 11.10 -18.93 -5.54
C HIS A 278 12.35 -18.06 -5.32
N GLU A 279 12.36 -17.21 -4.28
CA GLU A 279 13.47 -16.31 -3.97
C GLU A 279 14.76 -17.05 -3.62
N LEU A 280 14.65 -18.13 -2.81
CA LEU A 280 15.81 -18.89 -2.33
C LEU A 280 16.22 -20.05 -3.23
N ALA A 281 15.52 -20.26 -4.35
CA ALA A 281 15.69 -21.42 -5.24
C ALA A 281 15.62 -22.76 -4.48
N GLN A 282 14.65 -22.88 -3.57
CA GLN A 282 14.41 -24.08 -2.75
C GLN A 282 13.01 -24.66 -3.01
N SER A 283 12.81 -25.95 -2.69
CA SER A 283 11.49 -26.57 -2.85
C SER A 283 10.53 -26.09 -1.75
N MET A 284 9.24 -25.92 -2.09
CA MET A 284 8.21 -25.54 -1.12
C MET A 284 8.12 -26.48 0.10
N PRO A 285 8.26 -27.82 -0.03
CA PRO A 285 8.30 -28.71 1.13
C PRO A 285 9.50 -28.44 2.06
N ALA A 286 10.69 -28.19 1.50
CA ALA A 286 11.88 -27.88 2.30
C ALA A 286 11.72 -26.55 3.07
N VAL A 287 11.24 -25.51 2.38
CA VAL A 287 10.95 -24.19 2.99
C VAL A 287 9.88 -24.34 4.09
N SER A 288 8.83 -25.11 3.85
CA SER A 288 7.78 -25.38 4.85
C SER A 288 8.33 -26.07 6.10
N ALA A 289 9.22 -27.04 5.94
CA ALA A 289 9.86 -27.72 7.06
C ALA A 289 10.71 -26.75 7.91
N HIS A 290 11.49 -25.87 7.27
CA HIS A 290 12.25 -24.84 7.96
C HIS A 290 11.36 -23.81 8.67
N LEU A 291 10.31 -23.32 8.01
CA LEU A 291 9.34 -22.39 8.60
C LEU A 291 8.61 -22.99 9.80
N ALA A 292 8.29 -24.29 9.77
CA ALA A 292 7.69 -24.97 10.91
C ALA A 292 8.63 -25.01 12.13
N VAL A 293 9.93 -25.23 11.91
CA VAL A 293 10.94 -25.18 12.98
C VAL A 293 11.07 -23.75 13.52
N LEU A 294 11.28 -22.77 12.64
CA LEU A 294 11.43 -21.36 13.03
C LEU A 294 10.20 -20.85 13.80
N ARG A 295 8.99 -21.27 13.41
CA ARG A 295 7.75 -20.91 14.09
C ARG A 295 7.66 -21.53 15.47
N ARG A 296 8.01 -22.81 15.62
CA ARG A 296 8.05 -23.48 16.95
C ARG A 296 9.05 -22.83 17.89
N CYS A 297 10.14 -22.28 17.37
CA CYS A 297 11.13 -21.53 18.13
C CYS A 297 10.74 -20.06 18.39
N GLY A 298 9.56 -19.61 17.95
CA GLY A 298 9.12 -18.23 18.12
C GLY A 298 9.90 -17.20 17.30
N LEU A 299 10.64 -17.62 16.28
CA LEU A 299 11.45 -16.75 15.42
C LEU A 299 10.65 -16.19 14.24
N VAL A 300 9.61 -16.90 13.81
CA VAL A 300 8.66 -16.38 12.83
C VAL A 300 7.24 -16.52 13.36
N MET A 301 6.42 -15.52 13.07
CA MET A 301 4.97 -15.61 13.20
C MET A 301 4.34 -15.84 11.84
N SER A 302 3.10 -16.33 11.82
CA SER A 302 2.38 -16.58 10.58
C SER A 302 0.90 -16.30 10.71
N TRP A 303 0.29 -15.80 9.64
CA TRP A 303 -1.15 -15.60 9.52
C TRP A 303 -1.60 -15.94 8.11
N ARG A 304 -2.90 -16.16 7.95
CA ARG A 304 -3.49 -16.43 6.64
C ARG A 304 -3.95 -15.10 6.02
N ALA A 305 -3.45 -14.79 4.83
CA ALA A 305 -3.85 -13.65 4.01
C ALA A 305 -4.49 -14.18 2.72
N GLY A 306 -5.82 -14.20 2.68
CA GLY A 306 -6.58 -14.85 1.61
C GLY A 306 -6.26 -16.35 1.49
N ARG A 307 -5.78 -16.78 0.31
CA ARG A 307 -5.43 -18.19 0.03
C ARG A 307 -3.99 -18.55 0.43
N ARG A 308 -3.22 -17.61 0.98
CA ARG A 308 -1.79 -17.79 1.30
C ARG A 308 -1.58 -17.72 2.81
N VAL A 309 -0.53 -18.41 3.29
CA VAL A 309 -0.01 -18.22 4.65
C VAL A 309 1.26 -17.40 4.52
N LEU A 310 1.30 -16.26 5.20
CA LEU A 310 2.46 -15.38 5.25
C LEU A 310 3.23 -15.63 6.53
N TYR A 311 4.55 -15.44 6.45
CA TYR A 311 5.49 -15.56 7.55
C TYR A 311 6.29 -14.27 7.67
N GLN A 312 6.48 -13.80 8.90
CA GLN A 312 7.28 -12.62 9.20
C GLN A 312 8.13 -12.89 10.45
N ARG A 313 9.32 -12.29 10.51
CA ARG A 313 10.16 -12.28 11.70
C ARG A 313 9.40 -11.74 12.91
N THR A 314 9.56 -12.39 14.05
CA THR A 314 9.14 -11.83 15.34
C THR A 314 10.16 -10.78 15.82
N PRO A 315 9.81 -9.96 16.82
CA PRO A 315 10.78 -9.06 17.45
C PRO A 315 12.03 -9.79 17.98
N LEU A 316 11.86 -11.01 18.52
CA LEU A 316 12.97 -11.87 18.95
C LEU A 316 13.93 -12.16 17.79
N ALA A 317 13.40 -12.58 16.64
CA ALA A 317 14.23 -12.82 15.46
C ALA A 317 14.87 -11.56 14.90
N ALA A 318 14.20 -10.40 14.97
CA ALA A 318 14.80 -9.13 14.59
C ALA A 318 16.02 -8.80 15.46
N SER A 319 15.94 -9.00 16.78
CA SER A 319 17.08 -8.84 17.68
C SER A 319 18.23 -9.80 17.37
N VAL A 320 17.93 -11.08 17.08
CA VAL A 320 18.95 -12.08 16.71
C VAL A 320 19.65 -11.70 15.40
N VAL A 321 18.90 -11.26 14.39
CA VAL A 321 19.48 -10.82 13.11
C VAL A 321 20.35 -9.58 13.29
N ALA A 322 19.88 -8.59 14.05
CA ALA A 322 20.66 -7.37 14.32
C ALA A 322 21.97 -7.69 15.05
N ALA A 323 21.92 -8.54 16.09
CA ALA A 323 23.10 -8.97 16.84
C ALA A 323 24.08 -9.82 16.01
N SER A 324 23.63 -10.42 14.91
CA SER A 324 24.48 -11.23 14.01
C SER A 324 25.19 -10.40 12.93
N GLY A 325 24.85 -9.11 12.79
CA GLY A 325 25.50 -8.19 11.85
C GLY A 325 26.46 -7.20 12.50
N ASP A 326 26.57 -7.23 13.82
CA ASP A 326 27.31 -6.26 14.63
C ASP A 326 28.57 -6.93 15.22
N ASP A 327 29.57 -7.19 14.36
CA ASP A 327 30.88 -7.72 14.79
C ASP A 327 31.70 -6.69 15.61
N ALA A 328 31.20 -5.46 15.77
CA ALA A 328 31.92 -4.36 16.43
C ALA A 328 31.73 -4.28 17.96
N VAL A 329 30.75 -4.97 18.55
CA VAL A 329 30.34 -4.71 19.96
C VAL A 329 31.12 -5.53 20.99
N PHE A 330 31.83 -6.59 20.60
CA PHE A 330 32.55 -7.48 21.54
C PHE A 330 34.08 -7.47 21.42
N ALA A 331 34.68 -6.51 20.71
CA ALA A 331 36.12 -6.28 20.82
C ALA A 331 36.44 -5.65 22.19
N SER A 332 36.73 -6.50 23.19
CA SER A 332 37.24 -6.09 24.49
C SER A 332 38.53 -5.25 24.33
N PRO A 333 38.71 -4.17 25.11
CA PRO A 333 39.96 -3.44 25.11
C PRO A 333 41.04 -4.29 25.80
N ALA A 334 42.15 -4.54 25.08
CA ALA A 334 43.41 -5.02 25.64
C ALA A 334 44.23 -3.84 26.19
#